data_AF-A0A3N8GWU5-F1
#
_entry.id   AF-A0A3N8GWU5-F1
#
_cell.length_a   1.000
_cell.length_b   1.000
_cell.length_c   1.000
_cell.angle_alpha   90.00
_cell.angle_beta   90.00
_cell.angle_gamma   90.00
#
_symmetry.space_group_name_H-M   'P 1'
#
loop_
_entity.id
_entity.type
_entity.pdbx_description
1 polymer ?
#
loop_
_entity_poly.entity_id
_entity_poly.type
_entity_poly.pdbx_seq_one_letter_code
_entity_poly.pdbx_strand_id
1 'polypeptide(L)' 'WVGKQIGPIAKPKDIRFGDNLPKTRSGKIMRRLLRSLAKGEAITQDTSTLENPAILEQLAEVR' A
#
# COMPACT_ATOMS: atom_id res chain seq x y z
N TRP A 1 -7.62 9.44 15.63
CA TRP A 1 -7.45 8.01 16.02
C TRP A 1 -8.60 7.19 15.48
N VAL A 2 -8.34 6.25 14.57
CA VAL A 2 -9.39 5.46 13.87
C VAL A 2 -10.33 4.75 14.86
N GLY A 3 -9.78 4.10 15.89
CA GLY A 3 -10.61 3.39 16.88
C GLY A 3 -11.57 4.29 17.69
N LYS A 4 -11.23 5.57 17.89
CA LYS A 4 -12.13 6.54 18.54
C LYS A 4 -13.21 7.07 17.60
N GLN A 5 -12.93 7.12 16.29
CA GLN A 5 -13.79 7.73 15.28
C GLN A 5 -14.78 6.74 14.64
N ILE A 6 -14.37 5.47 14.49
CA ILE A 6 -15.18 4.43 13.84
C ILE A 6 -15.54 3.30 14.84
N GLY A 7 -14.68 3.04 15.83
CA GLY A 7 -14.87 2.00 16.84
C GLY A 7 -13.76 0.94 16.85
N PRO A 8 -13.74 0.05 17.86
CA PRO A 8 -12.67 -0.94 18.04
C PRO A 8 -12.46 -1.87 16.84
N ILE A 9 -13.53 -2.23 16.13
CA ILE A 9 -13.50 -3.11 14.96
C ILE A 9 -12.68 -2.55 13.78
N ALA A 10 -12.59 -1.22 13.67
CA ALA A 10 -11.88 -0.55 12.58
C ALA A 10 -10.43 -0.20 12.93
N LYS A 11 -9.95 -0.56 14.13
CA LYS A 11 -8.57 -0.30 14.52
C LYS A 11 -7.61 -1.07 13.57
N PRO A 12 -6.67 -0.38 12.90
CA PRO A 12 -5.67 -1.05 12.08
C PRO A 12 -4.87 -2.03 12.94
N LYS A 13 -4.67 -3.25 12.42
CA LYS A 13 -3.82 -4.27 13.06
C LYS A 13 -2.34 -3.98 12.85
N ASP A 14 -2.01 -3.46 11.68
CA ASP A 14 -0.66 -3.10 11.24
C ASP A 14 -0.74 -1.72 10.54
N ILE A 15 0.29 -0.89 10.74
CA ILE A 15 0.45 0.42 10.11
C ILE A 15 1.89 0.50 9.63
N ARG A 16 2.07 0.58 8.31
CA ARG A 16 3.38 0.73 7.67
C ARG A 16 3.56 2.15 7.17
N PHE A 17 4.72 2.72 7.44
CA PHE A 17 5.13 4.03 6.95
C PHE A 17 6.05 3.84 5.74
N GLY A 18 5.90 4.71 4.75
CA GLY A 18 6.75 4.77 3.58
C GLY A 18 6.70 6.19 3.02
N ASP A 19 7.67 6.53 2.17
CA ASP A 19 7.81 7.90 1.67
C ASP A 19 6.66 8.31 0.74
N ASN A 20 6.02 7.33 0.08
CA ASN A 20 4.90 7.57 -0.82
C ASN A 20 4.00 6.33 -0.98
N LEU A 21 2.89 6.50 -1.69
CA LEU A 21 2.02 5.41 -2.12
C LEU A 21 2.31 5.03 -3.58
N PRO A 22 2.05 3.78 -3.99
CA PRO A 22 2.09 3.38 -5.39
C PRO A 22 0.99 4.11 -6.16
N LYS A 23 1.38 5.13 -6.91
CA LYS A 23 0.49 5.98 -7.71
C LYS A 23 0.77 5.81 -9.20
N THR A 24 -0.28 5.88 -10.01
CA THR A 24 -0.14 6.02 -11.45
C THR A 24 0.41 7.41 -11.80
N ARG A 25 0.90 7.60 -13.04
CA ARG A 25 1.28 8.95 -13.56
C ARG A 25 0.16 9.98 -13.51
N SER A 26 -1.10 9.55 -13.43
CA SER A 26 -2.28 10.39 -13.23
C SER A 26 -2.66 10.60 -11.76
N GLY A 27 -1.85 10.10 -10.82
CA GLY A 27 -2.04 10.26 -9.38
C GLY A 27 -2.97 9.24 -8.71
N LYS A 28 -3.54 8.28 -9.44
CA LYS A 28 -4.44 7.27 -8.85
C LYS A 28 -3.64 6.29 -7.99
N ILE A 29 -4.04 6.11 -6.74
CA ILE A 29 -3.43 5.12 -5.84
C ILE A 29 -3.81 3.71 -6.28
N MET A 30 -2.81 2.88 -6.58
CA MET A 30 -2.98 1.49 -6.99
C MET A 30 -3.12 0.56 -5.77
N ARG A 31 -4.24 0.70 -5.05
CA ARG A 31 -4.53 -0.05 -3.81
C ARG A 31 -4.47 -1.58 -3.96
N ARG A 32 -4.66 -2.12 -5.17
CA ARG A 32 -4.52 -3.55 -5.43
C ARG A 32 -3.10 -4.07 -5.17
N LEU A 33 -2.08 -3.27 -5.47
CA LEU A 33 -0.68 -3.61 -5.22
C LEU A 33 -0.41 -3.64 -3.72
N LEU A 34 -0.90 -2.64 -2.98
CA LEU A 34 -0.83 -2.60 -1.51
C LEU A 34 -1.48 -3.85 -0.88
N ARG A 35 -2.58 -4.35 -1.47
CA ARG A 35 -3.24 -5.58 -0.99
C ARG A 35 -2.37 -6.81 -1.19
N SER A 36 -1.73 -6.95 -2.35
CA SER A 36 -0.80 -8.07 -2.61
C SER A 36 0.42 -8.00 -1.68
N LEU A 37 1.00 -6.82 -1.49
CA LEU A 37 2.10 -6.61 -0.53
C LEU A 37 1.70 -6.96 0.91
N ALA A 38 0.54 -6.50 1.37
CA ALA A 38 0.05 -6.80 2.71
C ALA A 38 -0.21 -8.30 2.94
N LYS A 39 -0.50 -9.04 1.87
CA LYS A 39 -0.66 -10.50 1.91
C LYS A 39 0.66 -11.28 1.70
N GLY A 40 1.75 -10.60 1.33
CA GLY A 40 3.00 -11.26 0.95
C GLY A 40 2.91 -12.04 -0.37
N GLU A 41 1.95 -11.70 -1.24
CA GLU A 41 1.78 -12.31 -2.55
C GLU A 41 2.68 -11.62 -3.59
N ALA A 42 3.21 -12.38 -4.56
CA ALA A 42 3.92 -11.80 -5.68
C ALA A 42 3.01 -10.89 -6.52
N ILE A 43 3.55 -9.75 -6.98
CA ILE A 43 2.82 -8.82 -7.83
C ILE A 43 2.84 -9.35 -9.27
N THR A 44 1.71 -9.88 -9.73
CA THR A 44 1.53 -10.41 -11.10
C THR A 44 0.80 -9.44 -12.03
N GLN A 45 0.39 -8.29 -11.50
CA GLN A 45 -0.49 -7.34 -12.16
C GLN A 45 0.34 -6.24 -12.85
N ASP A 46 -0.19 -5.65 -13.91
CA ASP A 46 0.50 -4.59 -14.65
C ASP A 46 0.87 -3.38 -13.76
N THR A 47 2.13 -2.95 -13.83
CA THR A 47 2.69 -1.82 -13.10
C THR A 47 3.25 -0.74 -14.03
N SER A 48 3.09 -0.88 -15.35
CA SER A 48 3.65 0.01 -16.39
C SER A 48 3.25 1.49 -16.25
N THR A 49 2.10 1.73 -15.60
CA THR A 49 1.56 3.08 -15.38
C THR A 49 1.99 3.72 -14.05
N LEU A 50 2.76 3.01 -13.21
CA LEU A 50 3.30 3.57 -11.99
C LEU A 50 4.24 4.74 -12.29
N GLU A 51 4.13 5.78 -11.47
CA GLU A 51 5.03 6.92 -11.49
C GLU A 51 6.43 6.52 -10.97
N ASN A 52 6.48 5.74 -9.90
CA ASN A 52 7.70 5.24 -9.29
C ASN A 52 7.54 3.75 -8.90
N PRO A 53 8.13 2.81 -9.65
CA PRO A 53 8.07 1.38 -9.32
C PRO A 53 8.83 0.99 -8.03
N ALA A 54 9.90 1.71 -7.67
CA ALA A 54 10.75 1.37 -6.51
C ALA A 54 10.02 1.45 -5.17
N ILE A 55 8.89 2.17 -5.11
CA ILE A 55 8.05 2.26 -3.91
C ILE A 55 7.50 0.90 -3.46
N LEU A 56 7.40 -0.07 -4.39
CA LEU A 56 6.91 -1.41 -4.07
C LEU A 56 7.91 -2.20 -3.24
N GLU A 57 9.21 -2.05 -3.53
CA GLU A 57 10.29 -2.68 -2.77
C GLU A 57 10.39 -2.07 -1.38
N GLN A 58 10.37 -0.73 -1.28
CA GLN A 58 10.36 -0.02 -0.01
C GLN A 58 9.21 -0.47 0.90
N LEU A 59 7.99 -0.59 0.37
CA LEU A 59 6.82 -1.02 1.14
C LEU A 59 6.81 -2.52 1.48
N ALA A 60 7.61 -3.33 0.77
CA ALA A 60 7.78 -4.76 1.05
C ALA A 60 8.80 -5.01 2.17
N GLU A 61 9.82 -4.17 2.30
CA GLU A 61 10.89 -4.31 3.31
C GLU A 61 10.46 -3.89 4.71
N VAL A 62 9.51 -2.96 4.84
CA VAL A 62 9.00 -2.49 6.14
C VAL A 62 8.23 -3.63 6.82
N ARG A 63 8.91 -4.33 7.73
CA ARG A 63 8.36 -5.34 8.66
C ARG A 63 8.12 -4.77 10.04
#